data_AF-A0A7V0U084-F1
#
_entry.id   AF-A0A7V0U084-F1
#
_cell.length_a   1.000
_cell.length_b   1.000
_cell.length_c   1.000
_cell.angle_alpha   90.00
_cell.angle_beta   90.00
_cell.angle_gamma   90.00
#
_symmetry.space_group_name_H-M   'P 1'
#
loop_
_entity.id
_entity.type
_entity.pdbx_description
1 polymer ?
#
loop_
_entity_poly.entity_id
_entity_poly.type
_entity_poly.pdbx_seq_one_letter_code
_entity_poly.pdbx_strand_id
1 'polypeptide(L)'
;MSRASWVIFGLSVLLFFSACTTPGGRKAATVCQDLVIAGRIKGRLTEMLGSGVIGIDVDVYQGEVTLQGRVQSPNMENRVLAVAARTPGVVKINNLLRIIP
;
A
#
# COMPACT_ATOMS: atom_id res chain seq x y z
N MET A 1 11.89 -21.54 56.23
CA MET A 1 10.94 -21.24 55.14
C MET A 1 11.48 -20.07 54.33
N SER A 2 12.15 -20.28 53.17
CA SER A 2 12.50 -19.17 52.25
C SER A 2 13.15 -19.58 50.91
N ARG A 3 13.34 -20.88 50.61
CA ARG A 3 14.02 -21.30 49.35
C ARG A 3 13.07 -21.60 48.19
N ALA A 4 11.77 -21.77 48.47
CA ALA A 4 10.75 -22.08 47.46
C ALA A 4 10.06 -20.83 46.85
N SER A 5 10.24 -19.64 47.46
CA SER A 5 9.59 -18.40 47.01
C SER A 5 10.21 -17.82 45.72
N TRP A 6 11.52 -18.01 45.54
CA TRP A 6 12.23 -17.50 44.35
C TRP A 6 12.04 -18.35 43.08
N VAL A 7 11.68 -19.63 43.22
CA VAL A 7 11.49 -20.52 42.06
C VAL A 7 10.12 -20.28 41.40
N ILE A 8 9.12 -19.87 42.19
CA ILE A 8 7.76 -19.60 41.68
C ILE A 8 7.73 -18.28 40.88
N PHE A 9 8.55 -17.30 41.27
CA PHE A 9 8.67 -16.03 40.54
C PHE A 9 9.40 -16.16 39.20
N GLY A 10 10.30 -17.14 39.06
CA GLY A 10 11.02 -17.41 37.81
C GLY A 10 10.21 -18.20 36.77
N LEU A 11 9.20 -18.97 37.21
CA LEU A 11 8.45 -19.87 36.32
C LEU A 11 7.17 -19.23 35.75
N SER A 12 6.70 -18.12 36.31
CA SER A 12 5.45 -17.46 35.87
C SER A 12 5.62 -16.49 34.69
N VAL A 13 6.85 -16.21 34.25
CA VAL A 13 7.17 -15.24 33.16
C VAL A 13 7.41 -15.95 31.82
N LEU A 14 6.96 -17.19 31.67
CA LEU A 14 7.10 -17.97 30.42
C LEU A 14 5.79 -18.17 29.64
N LEU A 15 4.65 -17.62 30.11
CA LEU A 15 3.34 -17.81 29.48
C LEU A 15 2.60 -16.53 29.07
N PHE A 16 3.28 -15.39 28.96
CA PHE A 16 2.65 -14.11 28.55
C PHE A 16 3.08 -13.57 27.17
N PHE A 17 3.96 -14.28 26.44
CA PHE A 17 4.54 -13.80 25.18
C PHE A 17 3.98 -14.44 23.91
N SER A 18 2.85 -15.12 23.97
CA SER A 18 2.21 -15.69 22.79
C SER A 18 0.76 -15.25 22.70
N ALA A 19 0.55 -14.10 22.08
CA ALA A 19 -0.37 -13.99 20.95
C ALA A 19 -0.55 -12.51 20.60
N CYS A 20 0.27 -12.02 19.68
CA CYS A 20 -0.25 -11.07 18.70
C CYS A 20 0.16 -11.57 17.31
N THR A 21 -0.29 -12.78 16.97
CA THR A 21 -0.42 -13.17 15.56
C THR A 21 -1.65 -12.43 15.04
N THR A 22 -1.46 -11.16 14.66
CA THR A 22 -2.50 -10.40 13.97
C THR A 22 -2.80 -11.12 12.66
N PRO A 23 -4.04 -11.61 12.44
CA PRO A 23 -4.39 -12.40 11.27
C PRO A 23 -4.58 -11.47 10.07
N GLY A 24 -3.47 -10.94 9.55
CA GLY A 24 -3.40 -10.26 8.27
C GLY A 24 -2.25 -10.89 7.50
N GLY A 25 -2.55 -11.93 6.70
CA GLY A 25 -1.58 -12.79 6.01
C GLY A 25 -0.67 -12.13 4.97
N ARG A 26 -0.42 -10.82 5.05
CA ARG A 26 0.56 -10.10 4.23
C ARG A 26 1.71 -9.63 5.10
N LYS A 27 2.95 -9.85 4.62
CA LYS A 27 4.16 -9.33 5.28
C LYS A 27 4.07 -7.80 5.34
N ALA A 28 4.33 -7.21 6.51
CA ALA A 28 4.34 -5.76 6.68
C ALA A 28 5.24 -5.04 5.65
N ALA A 29 6.36 -5.66 5.27
CA ALA A 29 7.26 -5.17 4.23
C ALA A 29 6.58 -4.96 2.87
N THR A 30 5.68 -5.87 2.46
CA THR A 30 4.97 -5.77 1.17
C THR A 30 3.94 -4.65 1.18
N VAL A 31 3.23 -4.48 2.30
CA VAL A 31 2.25 -3.38 2.45
C VAL A 31 2.94 -2.01 2.42
N CYS A 32 4.09 -1.88 3.10
CA CYS A 32 4.89 -0.66 3.04
C CYS A 32 5.40 -0.38 1.62
N GLN A 33 5.82 -1.41 0.88
CA GLN A 33 6.24 -1.27 -0.51
C GLN A 33 5.10 -0.79 -1.42
N ASP A 34 3.91 -1.39 -1.31
CA ASP A 34 2.73 -1.00 -2.08
C ASP A 34 2.36 0.47 -1.82
N LEU A 35 2.42 0.91 -0.55
CA LEU A 35 2.15 2.30 -0.16
C LEU A 35 3.16 3.28 -0.77
N VAL A 36 4.42 2.89 -0.85
CA VAL A 36 5.48 3.70 -1.50
C VAL A 36 5.23 3.80 -3.01
N ILE A 37 4.82 2.71 -3.66
CA ILE A 37 4.48 2.72 -5.09
C ILE A 37 3.29 3.65 -5.33
N ALA A 38 2.21 3.51 -4.56
CA ALA A 38 1.05 4.38 -4.63
C ALA A 38 1.42 5.86 -4.42
N GLY A 39 2.22 6.16 -3.40
CA GLY A 39 2.69 7.52 -3.11
C GLY A 39 3.53 8.12 -4.24
N ARG A 40 4.42 7.33 -4.86
CA ARG A 40 5.21 7.78 -6.02
C ARG A 40 4.33 8.08 -7.23
N ILE A 41 3.38 7.22 -7.53
CA ILE A 41 2.44 7.43 -8.64
C ILE A 41 1.61 8.69 -8.36
N LYS A 42 0.98 8.80 -7.18
CA LYS A 42 0.18 9.99 -6.81
C LYS A 42 1.02 11.27 -6.86
N GLY A 43 2.26 11.26 -6.37
CA GLY A 43 3.16 12.42 -6.44
C GLY A 43 3.45 12.86 -7.88
N ARG A 44 3.81 11.93 -8.76
CA ARG A 44 4.06 12.21 -10.19
C ARG A 44 2.82 12.70 -10.92
N LEU A 45 1.65 12.15 -10.59
CA LEU A 45 0.39 12.62 -11.15
C LEU A 45 0.08 14.04 -10.68
N THR A 46 0.36 14.39 -9.43
CA THR A 46 0.11 15.75 -8.90
C THR A 46 1.02 16.77 -9.57
N GLU A 47 2.29 16.43 -9.79
CA GLU A 47 3.21 17.26 -10.59
C GLU A 47 2.69 17.52 -12.02
N MET A 48 2.04 16.50 -12.60
CA MET A 48 1.64 16.52 -14.01
C MET A 48 0.26 17.14 -14.26
N LEU A 49 -0.69 16.90 -13.35
CA LEU A 49 -2.11 17.20 -13.50
C LEU A 49 -2.60 18.26 -12.51
N GLY A 50 -1.81 18.57 -11.48
CA GLY A 50 -2.20 19.49 -10.41
C GLY A 50 -3.52 19.05 -9.76
N SER A 51 -4.55 19.92 -9.84
CA SER A 51 -5.89 19.66 -9.32
C SER A 51 -6.65 18.53 -10.04
N GLY A 52 -6.15 18.03 -11.18
CA GLY A 52 -6.75 16.88 -11.87
C GLY A 52 -6.62 15.56 -11.11
N VAL A 53 -5.67 15.44 -10.17
CA VAL A 53 -5.48 14.21 -9.38
C VAL A 53 -6.56 13.99 -8.33
N ILE A 54 -7.27 15.05 -7.92
CA ILE A 54 -8.25 14.99 -6.84
C ILE A 54 -9.41 14.02 -7.20
N GLY A 55 -9.60 13.72 -8.48
CA GLY A 55 -10.59 12.76 -8.98
C GLY A 55 -10.03 11.40 -9.42
N ILE A 56 -8.73 11.12 -9.22
CA ILE A 56 -8.07 9.87 -9.61
C ILE A 56 -7.57 9.17 -8.35
N ASP A 57 -8.09 7.99 -8.08
CA ASP A 57 -7.60 7.11 -7.05
C ASP A 57 -6.63 6.06 -7.61
N VAL A 58 -5.63 5.74 -6.80
CA VAL A 58 -4.54 4.83 -7.16
C VAL A 58 -4.39 3.84 -6.02
N ASP A 59 -4.76 2.61 -6.29
CA ASP A 59 -4.57 1.47 -5.40
C ASP A 59 -3.45 0.58 -5.91
N VAL A 60 -2.66 0.03 -4.99
CA VAL A 60 -1.61 -0.92 -5.31
C VAL A 60 -1.73 -2.13 -4.42
N TYR A 61 -1.73 -3.31 -5.04
CA TYR A 61 -1.78 -4.58 -4.34
C TYR A 61 -0.75 -5.53 -4.94
N GLN A 62 0.32 -5.85 -4.20
CA GLN A 62 1.37 -6.76 -4.67
C GLN A 62 1.95 -6.36 -6.04
N GLY A 63 2.13 -5.06 -6.28
CA GLY A 63 2.60 -4.53 -7.56
C GLY A 63 1.54 -4.46 -8.68
N GLU A 64 0.31 -4.90 -8.44
CA GLU A 64 -0.83 -4.60 -9.33
C GLU A 64 -1.39 -3.21 -9.00
N VAL A 65 -1.31 -2.30 -9.97
CA VAL A 65 -1.81 -0.93 -9.83
C VAL A 65 -3.21 -0.86 -10.42
N THR A 66 -4.18 -0.36 -9.65
CA THR A 66 -5.53 -0.06 -10.13
C THR A 66 -5.72 1.44 -10.15
N LEU A 67 -6.06 1.96 -11.33
CA LEU A 67 -6.30 3.38 -11.56
C LEU A 67 -7.80 3.60 -11.75
N GLN A 68 -8.42 4.35 -10.85
CA GLN A 68 -9.86 4.63 -10.88
C GLN A 68 -10.10 6.12 -10.88
N GLY A 69 -11.12 6.60 -11.60
CA GLY A 69 -11.46 8.01 -11.57
C GLY A 69 -11.88 8.58 -12.90
N ARG A 70 -11.84 9.91 -12.96
CA ARG A 70 -12.32 10.69 -14.12
C ARG A 70 -11.15 11.45 -14.73
N VAL A 71 -11.04 11.41 -16.05
CA VAL A 71 -10.03 12.14 -16.83
C VAL A 71 -10.72 12.98 -17.90
N GLN A 72 -10.18 14.18 -18.18
CA GLN A 72 -10.79 15.13 -19.11
C GLN A 72 -10.49 14.81 -20.59
N SER A 73 -9.53 13.93 -20.87
CA SER A 73 -9.07 13.66 -22.23
C SER A 73 -8.38 12.30 -22.34
N PRO A 74 -8.46 11.61 -23.49
CA PRO A 74 -7.68 10.39 -23.74
C PRO A 74 -6.16 10.64 -23.66
N ASN A 75 -5.68 11.84 -23.98
CA ASN A 75 -4.27 12.18 -23.82
C ASN A 75 -3.86 12.16 -22.34
N MET A 76 -4.76 12.55 -21.44
CA MET A 76 -4.53 12.52 -20.01
C MET A 76 -4.43 11.08 -19.50
N GLU A 77 -5.35 10.22 -19.94
CA GLU A 77 -5.35 8.79 -19.64
C GLU A 77 -4.02 8.12 -20.01
N ASN A 78 -3.58 8.32 -21.26
CA ASN A 78 -2.33 7.74 -21.75
C ASN A 78 -1.12 8.19 -20.94
N ARG A 79 -1.10 9.46 -20.51
CA ARG A 79 -0.02 9.97 -19.65
C ARG A 79 -0.05 9.34 -18.26
N VAL A 80 -1.23 9.18 -17.66
CA VAL A 80 -1.39 8.51 -16.35
C VAL A 80 -0.89 7.07 -16.44
N LEU A 81 -1.30 6.34 -17.48
CA LEU A 81 -0.84 4.97 -17.73
C LEU A 81 0.68 4.89 -17.90
N ALA A 82 1.27 5.82 -18.67
CA ALA A 82 2.72 5.87 -18.86
C ALA A 82 3.47 6.14 -17.54
N VAL A 83 2.95 7.00 -16.68
CA VAL A 83 3.53 7.28 -15.35
C VAL A 83 3.45 6.05 -14.45
N ALA A 84 2.30 5.38 -14.41
CA ALA A 84 2.15 4.14 -13.66
C ALA A 84 3.12 3.06 -14.16
N ALA A 85 3.21 2.85 -15.48
CA ALA A 85 4.08 1.85 -16.09
C ALA A 85 5.58 2.09 -15.86
N ARG A 86 5.99 3.36 -15.75
CA ARG A 86 7.39 3.73 -15.46
C ARG A 86 7.75 3.60 -13.98
N THR A 87 6.78 3.35 -13.10
CA THR A 87 7.04 3.26 -11.66
C THR A 87 7.67 1.90 -11.34
N PRO A 88 8.84 1.85 -10.67
CA PRO A 88 9.48 0.59 -10.31
C PRO A 88 8.60 -0.24 -9.39
N GLY A 89 8.51 -1.55 -9.65
CA GLY A 89 7.70 -2.49 -8.86
C GLY A 89 6.27 -2.68 -9.38
N VAL A 90 5.88 -2.00 -10.46
CA VAL A 90 4.61 -2.24 -11.13
C VAL A 90 4.71 -3.49 -12.01
N VAL A 91 3.84 -4.45 -11.73
CA VAL A 91 3.74 -5.73 -12.46
C VAL A 91 2.59 -5.70 -13.46
N LYS A 92 1.47 -5.08 -13.06
CA LYS A 92 0.25 -5.00 -13.86
C LYS A 92 -0.47 -3.69 -13.60
N ILE A 93 -1.18 -3.20 -14.62
CA ILE A 93 -2.00 -2.00 -14.53
C ILE A 93 -3.43 -2.36 -14.94
N ASN A 94 -4.36 -2.14 -14.02
CA ASN A 94 -5.80 -2.22 -14.25
C ASN A 94 -6.31 -0.79 -14.47
N ASN A 95 -6.67 -0.47 -15.71
CA ASN A 95 -7.20 0.82 -16.08
C ASN A 95 -8.74 0.83 -15.95
N LEU A 96 -9.24 1.59 -14.98
CA LEU A 96 -10.67 1.82 -14.75
C LEU A 96 -11.01 3.32 -14.83
N LEU A 97 -10.18 4.09 -15.53
CA LEU A 97 -10.41 5.52 -15.75
C LEU A 97 -11.57 5.71 -16.73
N ARG A 98 -12.40 6.74 -16.47
CA ARG A 98 -13.46 7.16 -17.38
C ARG A 98 -13.14 8.52 -17.97
N ILE A 99 -13.15 8.61 -19.28
CA ILE A 99 -13.02 9.88 -19.99
C ILE A 99 -14.39 10.59 -19.92
N ILE A 100 -14.41 11.78 -19.32
CA ILE A 100 -15.58 12.65 -19.30
C ILE A 100 -15.16 13.95 -19.99
N PRO A 101 -15.61 14.19 -21.24
CA PRO A 101 -15.32 15.40 -21.97
C PRO A 101 -16.03 16.63 -21.39
#